data_AF-A0A6B3HPF1-F1
#
_entry.id   AF-A0A6B3HPF1-F1
#
_cell.length_a   1.000
_cell.length_b   1.000
_cell.length_c   1.000
_cell.angle_alpha   90.00
_cell.angle_beta   90.00
_cell.angle_gamma   90.00
#
_symmetry.space_group_name_H-M   'P 1'
#
loop_
_entity.id
_entity.type
_entity.pdbx_description
1 polymer ?
#
loop_
_entity_poly.entity_id
_entity_poly.type
_entity_poly.pdbx_seq_one_letter_code
_entity_poly.pdbx_strand_id
1 'polypeptide(L)'
;IDLAYHDIHRRRGLFYLLERKGQTARICNDLKIFEGKSVPPQTTRARLRGDFIRRAQEQRRDFTVDWVHLKLNDQAQRTVLCKDPFRSVDERVEKLIAGM
;
A
#
# COMPACT_ATOMS: atom_id res chain seq x y z
N ILE A 1 23.06 3.80 22.93
CA ILE A 1 21.62 3.76 23.30
C ILE A 1 20.76 4.29 22.17
N ASP A 2 21.10 5.45 21.61
CA ASP A 2 20.37 6.11 20.51
C ASP A 2 19.97 5.15 19.36
N LEU A 3 20.94 4.50 18.71
CA LEU A 3 20.65 3.56 17.62
C LEU A 3 19.75 2.37 18.04
N ALA A 4 19.90 1.87 19.27
CA ALA A 4 19.14 0.71 19.76
C ALA A 4 17.65 1.05 20.01
N TYR A 5 17.32 2.33 20.21
CA TYR A 5 15.95 2.81 20.28
C TYR A 5 15.20 2.60 18.97
N HIS A 6 15.88 2.75 17.83
CA HIS A 6 15.31 2.68 16.48
C HIS A 6 15.26 1.27 15.88
N ASP A 7 15.68 0.23 16.60
CA ASP A 7 15.58 -1.15 16.11
C ASP A 7 14.10 -1.56 15.99
N ILE A 8 13.66 -1.81 14.75
CA ILE A 8 12.27 -2.16 14.42
C ILE A 8 11.86 -3.58 14.86
N HIS A 9 12.80 -4.39 15.34
CA HIS A 9 12.49 -5.75 15.77
C HIS A 9 11.71 -5.79 17.10
N ARG A 10 10.41 -6.12 17.03
CA ARG A 10 9.44 -6.00 18.13
C ARG A 10 9.87 -6.61 19.47
N ARG A 11 10.67 -7.69 19.47
CA ARG A 11 11.11 -8.35 20.72
C ARG A 11 12.32 -7.70 21.39
N ARG A 12 13.21 -7.08 20.62
CA ARG A 12 14.53 -6.61 21.12
C ARG A 12 14.71 -5.10 21.06
N GLY A 13 14.00 -4.40 20.17
CA GLY A 13 14.09 -2.95 20.03
C GLY A 13 13.70 -2.24 21.32
N LEU A 14 14.51 -1.26 21.72
CA LEU A 14 14.32 -0.56 22.99
C LEU A 14 13.00 0.24 23.02
N PHE A 15 12.57 0.81 21.89
CA PHE A 15 11.23 1.43 21.77
C PHE A 15 10.11 0.46 22.17
N TYR A 16 10.10 -0.77 21.62
CA TYR A 16 9.05 -1.76 21.91
C TYR A 16 9.14 -2.31 23.34
N LEU A 17 10.32 -2.30 23.96
CA LEU A 17 10.45 -2.63 25.38
C LEU A 17 9.77 -1.57 26.27
N LEU A 18 9.97 -0.29 25.96
CA LEU A 18 9.35 0.83 26.68
C LEU A 18 7.84 0.87 26.45
N GLU A 19 7.39 0.63 25.22
CA GLU A 19 5.96 0.50 24.88
C GLU A 19 5.29 -0.59 25.72
N ARG A 20 5.88 -1.80 25.83
CA ARG A 20 5.34 -2.89 26.66
C ARG A 20 5.28 -2.56 28.14
N LYS A 21 6.13 -1.64 28.62
CA LYS A 21 6.13 -1.13 29.99
C LYS A 21 5.16 0.04 30.20
N GLY A 22 4.40 0.45 29.18
CA GLY A 22 3.49 1.59 29.26
C GLY A 22 4.19 2.95 29.26
N GLN A 23 5.46 3.01 28.88
CA GLN A 23 6.28 4.23 28.90
C GLN A 23 6.31 4.97 27.55
N THR A 24 5.48 4.54 26.60
CA THR A 24 5.34 5.16 25.28
C THR A 24 3.87 5.37 24.98
N ALA A 25 3.50 6.57 24.52
CA ALA A 25 2.15 6.85 24.07
C ALA A 25 1.86 6.17 22.72
N ARG A 26 0.65 5.62 22.57
CA ARG A 26 0.20 5.00 21.32
C ARG A 26 -0.91 5.82 20.69
N ILE A 27 -0.79 6.08 19.39
CA ILE A 27 -1.82 6.76 18.58
C ILE A 27 -2.70 5.78 17.78
N CYS A 28 -2.31 4.50 17.71
CA CYS A 28 -3.00 3.47 16.93
C CYS A 28 -2.84 2.08 17.57
N ASN A 29 -3.73 1.16 17.23
CA ASN A 29 -3.72 -0.21 17.74
C ASN A 29 -3.05 -1.18 16.74
N ASP A 30 -2.66 -2.36 17.24
CA ASP A 30 -1.97 -3.38 16.45
C ASP A 30 -2.81 -3.89 15.27
N LEU A 31 -4.14 -3.93 15.42
CA LEU A 31 -5.06 -4.40 14.38
C LEU A 31 -5.06 -3.46 13.16
N LYS A 32 -5.18 -2.15 13.38
CA LYS A 32 -5.10 -1.14 12.30
C LYS A 32 -3.73 -1.12 11.63
N ILE A 33 -2.65 -1.31 12.40
CA ILE A 33 -1.29 -1.44 11.85
C ILE A 33 -1.19 -2.70 10.97
N PHE A 34 -1.79 -3.81 11.40
CA PHE A 34 -1.79 -5.05 10.65
C PHE A 34 -2.59 -4.92 9.35
N GLU A 35 -3.79 -4.33 9.41
CA GLU A 35 -4.62 -4.05 8.24
C GLU A 35 -3.88 -3.20 7.19
N GLY A 36 -3.19 -2.15 7.63
CA GLY A 36 -2.43 -1.25 6.76
C GLY A 36 -1.25 -1.90 6.01
N LYS A 37 -0.88 -3.15 6.35
CA LYS A 37 0.11 -3.92 5.57
C LYS A 37 -0.44 -4.42 4.23
N SER A 38 -1.74 -4.65 4.16
CA SER A 38 -2.39 -5.31 3.01
C SER A 38 -3.46 -4.43 2.36
N VAL A 39 -4.10 -3.56 3.14
CA VAL A 39 -5.17 -2.68 2.68
C VAL A 39 -4.59 -1.28 2.50
N PRO A 40 -4.53 -0.74 1.26
CA PRO A 40 -4.08 0.63 1.05
C PRO A 40 -5.09 1.65 1.60
N PRO A 41 -4.70 2.92 1.79
CA PRO A 41 -5.65 3.98 2.13
C PRO A 41 -6.77 4.11 1.10
N GLN A 42 -8.02 4.00 1.54
CA GLN A 42 -9.22 3.97 0.68
C GLN A 42 -9.65 5.34 0.13
N THR A 43 -9.01 6.41 0.62
CA THR A 43 -9.35 7.80 0.33
C THR A 43 -8.37 8.48 -0.64
N THR A 44 -7.40 7.75 -1.18
CA THR A 44 -6.38 8.29 -2.11
C THR A 44 -6.19 7.38 -3.31
N ARG A 45 -5.40 7.81 -4.29
CA ARG A 45 -5.01 6.98 -5.45
C ARG A 45 -4.30 5.67 -5.08
N ALA A 46 -3.82 5.54 -3.84
CA ALA A 46 -3.26 4.29 -3.36
C ALA A 46 -4.27 3.13 -3.43
N ARG A 47 -5.58 3.43 -3.27
CA ARG A 47 -6.66 2.47 -3.51
C ARG A 47 -6.64 1.94 -4.93
N LEU A 48 -6.68 2.84 -5.92
CA LEU A 48 -6.66 2.50 -7.35
C LEU A 48 -5.46 1.62 -7.72
N ARG A 49 -4.28 1.99 -7.21
CA ARG A 49 -3.06 1.21 -7.41
C ARG A 49 -3.13 -0.16 -6.77
N GLY A 50 -3.62 -0.25 -5.53
CA GLY A 50 -3.76 -1.53 -4.83
C GLY A 50 -4.74 -2.47 -5.52
N ASP A 51 -5.89 -1.97 -5.96
CA ASP A 51 -6.89 -2.75 -6.71
C ASP A 51 -6.33 -3.27 -8.04
N PHE A 52 -5.59 -2.43 -8.77
CA PHE A 52 -4.91 -2.84 -10.00
C PHE A 52 -3.88 -3.94 -9.76
N ILE A 53 -2.97 -3.77 -8.78
CA ILE A 53 -1.92 -4.75 -8.46
C ILE A 53 -2.56 -6.08 -8.04
N ARG A 54 -3.55 -6.03 -7.14
CA ARG A 54 -4.24 -7.21 -6.64
C ARG A 54 -4.87 -8.00 -7.79
N ARG A 55 -5.63 -7.34 -8.66
CA ARG A 55 -6.27 -7.98 -9.81
C ARG A 55 -5.26 -8.59 -10.77
N ALA A 56 -4.19 -7.85 -11.10
CA ALA A 56 -3.17 -8.32 -12.02
C ALA A 56 -2.43 -9.57 -11.47
N GLN A 57 -2.15 -9.59 -10.15
CA GLN A 57 -1.58 -10.75 -9.47
C GLN A 57 -2.52 -11.95 -9.47
N GLU A 58 -3.81 -11.76 -9.16
CA GLU A 58 -4.84 -12.81 -9.20
C GLU A 58 -4.91 -13.50 -10.57
N GLN A 59 -4.72 -12.73 -11.65
CA GLN A 59 -4.72 -13.23 -13.03
C GLN A 59 -3.35 -13.58 -13.61
N ARG A 60 -2.27 -13.43 -12.84
CA ARG A 60 -0.90 -13.69 -13.31
C ARG A 60 -0.56 -12.88 -14.57
N ARG A 61 -1.01 -11.62 -14.62
CA ARG A 61 -0.67 -10.68 -15.70
C ARG A 61 0.62 -9.95 -15.36
N ASP A 62 1.46 -9.72 -16.37
CA ASP A 62 2.63 -8.86 -16.23
C ASP A 62 2.22 -7.39 -16.21
N PHE A 63 2.75 -6.62 -15.27
CA PHE A 63 2.44 -5.21 -15.10
C PHE A 63 3.63 -4.39 -14.62
N THR A 64 3.55 -3.07 -14.80
CA THR A 64 4.51 -2.11 -14.28
C THR A 64 3.75 -0.95 -13.64
N VAL A 65 4.16 -0.56 -12.44
CA VAL A 65 3.46 0.44 -11.64
C VAL A 65 4.45 1.37 -10.97
N ASP A 66 4.13 2.66 -10.94
CA ASP A 66 4.78 3.64 -10.08
C ASP A 66 3.76 4.43 -9.24
N TRP A 67 4.06 5.66 -8.86
CA TRP A 67 3.14 6.52 -8.09
C TRP A 67 1.99 7.09 -8.92
N VAL A 68 2.16 7.23 -10.23
CA VAL A 68 1.20 7.85 -11.14
C VAL A 68 0.84 6.95 -12.34
N HIS A 69 1.67 6.00 -12.74
CA HIS A 69 1.42 5.10 -13.87
C HIS A 69 0.96 3.72 -13.40
N LEU A 70 -0.13 3.23 -14.00
CA LEU A 70 -0.57 1.85 -13.94
C LEU A 70 -0.53 1.28 -15.36
N LYS A 71 0.40 0.37 -15.62
CA LYS A 71 0.63 -0.20 -16.95
C LYS A 71 0.47 -1.71 -16.96
N LEU A 72 -0.33 -2.21 -17.90
CA LEU A 72 -0.45 -3.63 -18.21
C LEU A 72 0.49 -3.96 -19.38
N ASN A 73 1.33 -4.98 -19.22
CA ASN A 73 2.35 -5.35 -20.20
C ASN A 73 1.82 -6.39 -21.21
N ASP A 74 0.65 -6.13 -21.78
CA ASP A 74 0.05 -6.96 -22.83
C ASP A 74 0.41 -6.45 -24.24
N GLN A 75 -0.13 -7.05 -25.30
CA GLN A 75 0.14 -6.60 -26.67
C GLN A 75 -0.25 -5.13 -26.91
N ALA A 76 -1.28 -4.64 -26.22
CA ALA A 76 -1.78 -3.28 -26.35
C ALA A 76 -1.06 -2.26 -25.44
N GLN A 77 -0.22 -2.73 -24.51
CA GLN A 77 0.57 -1.92 -23.56
C GLN A 77 -0.27 -0.86 -22.84
N ARG A 78 -1.49 -1.22 -22.41
CA ARG A 78 -2.47 -0.29 -21.85
C ARG A 78 -1.95 0.39 -20.58
N THR A 79 -2.02 1.72 -20.55
CA THR A 79 -1.51 2.55 -19.43
C THR A 79 -2.56 3.57 -18.97
N VAL A 80 -2.73 3.73 -17.66
CA VAL A 80 -3.56 4.76 -17.04
C VAL A 80 -2.72 5.63 -16.11
N LEU A 81 -2.99 6.94 -16.14
CA LEU A 81 -2.27 7.96 -15.38
C LEU A 81 -3.13 8.56 -14.25
N CYS A 82 -2.66 8.39 -13.01
CA CYS A 82 -3.28 8.82 -11.75
C CYS A 82 -2.55 10.03 -11.15
N LYS A 83 -2.62 11.18 -11.82
CA LYS A 83 -1.93 12.42 -11.40
C LYS A 83 -2.45 12.98 -10.07
N ASP A 84 -3.76 12.96 -9.87
CA ASP A 84 -4.40 13.47 -8.65
C ASP A 84 -4.18 12.48 -7.48
N PRO A 85 -3.47 12.88 -6.41
CA PRO A 85 -3.24 12.01 -5.27
C PRO A 85 -4.50 11.72 -4.45
N PHE A 86 -5.51 12.60 -4.48
CA PHE A 86 -6.74 12.49 -3.68
C PHE A 86 -7.85 11.71 -4.39
N ARG A 87 -7.72 11.50 -5.70
CA ARG A 87 -8.67 10.70 -6.47
C ARG A 87 -8.54 9.21 -6.12
N SER A 88 -9.53 8.66 -5.42
CA SER A 88 -9.59 7.24 -5.05
C SER A 88 -10.52 6.40 -5.92
N VAL A 89 -11.23 7.02 -6.87
CA VAL A 89 -12.14 6.39 -7.84
C VAL A 89 -11.86 6.95 -9.23
N ASP A 90 -11.62 6.09 -10.21
CA ASP A 90 -11.31 6.47 -11.59
C ASP A 90 -11.78 5.39 -12.57
N GLU A 91 -12.78 5.72 -13.38
CA GLU A 91 -13.38 4.83 -14.37
C GLU A 91 -12.35 4.24 -15.35
N ARG A 92 -11.26 4.96 -15.62
CA ARG A 92 -10.21 4.48 -16.53
C ARG A 92 -9.46 3.30 -15.91
N VAL A 93 -9.24 3.35 -14.59
CA VAL A 93 -8.63 2.25 -13.83
C VAL A 93 -9.61 1.08 -13.73
N GLU A 94 -10.89 1.35 -13.48
CA GLU A 94 -11.93 0.30 -13.45
C GLU A 94 -12.02 -0.44 -14.79
N LYS A 95 -12.05 0.30 -15.92
CA LYS A 95 -12.03 -0.30 -17.27
C LYS A 95 -10.76 -1.11 -17.52
N LEU A 96 -9.61 -0.62 -17.05
CA LEU A 96 -8.34 -1.35 -17.18
C LEU A 96 -8.39 -2.68 -16.41
N ILE A 97 -8.90 -2.68 -15.18
CA ILE A 97 -9.06 -3.85 -14.30
C ILE A 97 -10.09 -4.84 -14.86
N ALA A 98 -11.22 -4.34 -15.38
CA ALA A 98 -12.26 -5.15 -15.99
C ALA A 98 -11.81 -5.84 -17.28
N GLY A 99 -10.88 -5.21 -18.01
CA GLY A 99 -10.32 -5.73 -19.26
C GLY A 99 -9.08 -6.61 -19.10
N MET A 100 -8.73 -7.06 -17.88
CA MET A 100 -7.65 -8.02 -17.62
C MET A 100 -8.17 -9.46 -17.66
#